data_AF-A0A419SM47-F1
#
_entry.id   AF-A0A419SM47-F1
#
_cell.length_a   1.000
_cell.length_b   1.000
_cell.length_c   1.000
_cell.angle_alpha   90.00
_cell.angle_beta   90.00
_cell.angle_gamma   90.00
#
_symmetry.space_group_name_H-M   'P 1'
#
loop_
_entity.id
_entity.type
_entity.pdbx_description
1 polymer ?
#
loop_
_entity_poly.entity_id
_entity_poly.type
_entity_poly.pdbx_seq_one_letter_code
_entity_poly.pdbx_strand_id
1 'polypeptide(L)'
;MKSAKDLIDRAIDNLPVEGLPYVGSFFQFIKNKQFEKRLNLIEPRIKDILNLISIEDYEYFCEKIGCMTLQKIFMDEEDDKAEYYILGFENCVKEEIKDEDKVITLFDIISELRMIDIKRLTFLYDYSKGKKRSFEITEDMTHYIRYVDEKLERLGLIKKEIIECIEMDTDLDKVVVMSITQDVLKFMGHV
;
A
#
# COMPACT_ATOMS: atom_id res chain seq x y z
N MET A 1 -22.23 7.82 18.49
CA MET A 1 -21.09 7.85 17.54
C MET A 1 -19.86 7.39 18.28
N LYS A 2 -19.32 6.22 17.93
CA LYS A 2 -18.01 5.79 18.41
C LYS A 2 -16.96 6.72 17.79
N SER A 3 -16.03 7.22 18.59
CA SER A 3 -15.02 8.20 18.17
C SER A 3 -13.93 7.52 17.35
N ALA A 4 -13.23 8.26 16.46
CA ALA A 4 -11.99 7.76 15.84
C ALA A 4 -10.98 7.25 16.89
N LYS A 5 -11.05 7.82 18.11
CA LYS A 5 -10.29 7.35 19.28
C LYS A 5 -10.63 5.91 19.68
N ASP A 6 -11.90 5.51 19.63
CA ASP A 6 -12.33 4.16 20.01
C ASP A 6 -11.83 3.11 18.99
N LEU A 7 -11.72 3.50 17.72
CA LEU A 7 -11.14 2.63 16.69
C LEU A 7 -9.63 2.51 16.81
N ILE A 8 -8.96 3.60 17.17
CA ILE A 8 -7.52 3.59 17.48
C ILE A 8 -7.26 2.69 18.68
N ASP A 9 -8.02 2.83 19.77
CA ASP A 9 -7.88 2.02 20.98
C ASP A 9 -8.10 0.52 20.66
N ARG A 10 -9.11 0.18 19.85
CA ARG A 10 -9.37 -1.21 19.42
C ARG A 10 -8.31 -1.77 18.46
N ALA A 11 -7.82 -0.97 17.52
CA ALA A 11 -6.76 -1.40 16.62
C ALA A 11 -5.47 -1.71 17.39
N ILE A 12 -5.21 -0.94 18.46
CA ILE A 12 -4.11 -1.19 19.41
C ILE A 12 -4.35 -2.50 20.18
N ASP A 13 -5.56 -2.75 20.66
CA ASP A 13 -5.90 -3.96 21.42
C ASP A 13 -5.87 -5.25 20.58
N ASN A 14 -6.16 -5.17 19.28
CA ASN A 14 -6.19 -6.31 18.34
C ASN A 14 -4.84 -6.61 17.68
N LEU A 15 -3.76 -5.93 18.05
CA LEU A 15 -2.41 -6.28 17.56
C LEU A 15 -1.98 -7.65 18.15
N PRO A 16 -1.50 -8.61 17.34
CA PRO A 16 -1.12 -9.93 17.84
C PRO A 16 0.07 -9.80 18.81
N VAL A 17 -0.22 -10.04 20.09
CA VAL A 17 0.73 -9.99 21.23
C VAL A 17 1.76 -11.14 21.16
N GLU A 18 1.51 -12.16 20.33
CA GLU A 18 2.22 -13.45 20.40
C GLU A 18 3.51 -13.55 19.56
N GLY A 19 3.97 -12.47 18.91
CA GLY A 19 5.12 -12.53 18.00
C GLY A 19 6.46 -11.98 18.50
N LEU A 20 6.50 -11.25 19.62
CA LEU A 20 7.70 -10.51 20.06
C LEU A 20 7.95 -10.63 21.58
N PRO A 21 9.13 -11.09 22.07
CA PRO A 21 9.35 -11.37 23.49
C PRO A 21 9.47 -10.16 24.44
N TYR A 22 9.17 -8.93 24.01
CA TYR A 22 9.45 -7.71 24.79
C TYR A 22 8.40 -6.59 24.64
N VAL A 23 7.14 -6.96 24.48
CA VAL A 23 6.05 -6.03 24.11
C VAL A 23 5.66 -5.05 25.24
N GLY A 24 5.72 -5.45 26.51
CA GLY A 24 5.34 -4.57 27.63
C GLY A 24 6.18 -3.29 27.76
N SER A 25 7.45 -3.32 27.35
CA SER A 25 8.40 -2.20 27.45
C SER A 25 8.68 -1.51 26.10
N PHE A 26 8.48 -2.19 24.97
CA PHE A 26 8.65 -1.60 23.62
C PHE A 26 7.45 -0.72 23.23
N PHE A 27 6.24 -1.08 23.65
CA PHE A 27 5.03 -0.31 23.35
C PHE A 27 4.99 1.03 24.10
N GLN A 28 5.63 1.09 25.27
CA GLN A 28 5.80 2.33 26.01
C GLN A 28 6.86 3.25 25.36
N PHE A 29 7.75 2.68 24.52
CA PHE A 29 8.81 3.40 23.81
C PHE A 29 8.36 3.94 22.43
N ILE A 30 7.51 3.19 21.70
CA ILE A 30 6.86 3.63 20.45
C ILE A 30 5.90 4.82 20.68
N LYS A 31 5.46 5.02 21.92
CA LYS A 31 4.41 5.98 22.27
C LYS A 31 4.71 7.46 21.98
N ASN A 32 5.95 7.95 21.85
CA ASN A 32 6.17 9.35 22.27
C ASN A 32 6.24 10.49 21.24
N LYS A 33 6.38 10.32 19.91
CA LYS A 33 6.24 11.46 18.96
C LYS A 33 5.89 11.09 17.51
N GLN A 34 6.50 10.05 16.95
CA GLN A 34 6.23 9.65 15.57
C GLN A 34 4.81 9.09 15.41
N PHE A 35 4.35 8.30 16.38
CA PHE A 35 2.99 7.78 16.44
C PHE A 35 1.94 8.90 16.50
N GLU A 36 2.09 9.85 17.41
CA GLU A 36 1.22 11.03 17.49
C GLU A 36 1.29 11.87 16.20
N LYS A 37 2.47 12.03 15.59
CA LYS A 37 2.61 12.75 14.34
C LYS A 37 1.85 12.05 13.19
N ARG A 38 2.03 10.74 13.03
CA ARG A 38 1.31 9.94 12.01
C ARG A 38 -0.20 10.01 12.26
N LEU A 39 -0.65 9.76 13.50
CA LEU A 39 -2.07 9.85 13.83
C LEU A 39 -2.65 11.24 13.61
N ASN A 40 -2.00 12.31 14.07
CA ASN A 40 -2.52 13.67 13.91
C ASN A 40 -2.63 14.09 12.44
N LEU A 41 -1.77 13.56 11.57
CA LEU A 41 -1.86 13.79 10.12
C LEU A 41 -3.05 13.05 9.49
N ILE A 42 -3.40 11.89 10.02
CA ILE A 42 -4.29 10.92 9.39
C ILE A 42 -5.70 10.94 10.00
N GLU A 43 -5.82 11.32 11.27
CA GLU A 43 -7.05 11.35 12.06
C GLU A 43 -8.18 12.13 11.37
N PRO A 44 -7.97 13.33 10.78
CA PRO A 44 -9.03 14.03 10.07
C PRO A 44 -9.62 13.19 8.94
N ARG A 45 -8.75 12.55 8.13
CA ARG A 45 -9.18 11.71 7.01
C ARG A 45 -9.88 10.45 7.47
N ILE A 46 -9.39 9.81 8.54
CA ILE A 46 -10.09 8.66 9.14
C ILE A 46 -11.49 9.07 9.57
N LYS A 47 -11.66 10.21 10.24
CA LYS A 47 -13.00 10.71 10.61
C LYS A 47 -13.90 10.90 9.40
N ASP A 48 -13.36 11.48 8.32
CA ASP A 48 -14.12 11.68 7.09
C ASP A 48 -14.56 10.34 6.48
N ILE A 49 -13.67 9.35 6.42
CA ILE A 49 -13.99 8.00 5.93
C ILE A 49 -15.07 7.34 6.80
N LEU A 50 -14.95 7.45 8.13
CA LEU A 50 -15.93 6.86 9.06
C LEU A 50 -17.33 7.46 8.91
N ASN A 51 -17.42 8.73 8.52
CA ASN A 51 -18.71 9.39 8.28
C ASN A 51 -19.38 8.91 6.98
N LEU A 52 -18.64 8.26 6.07
CA LEU A 52 -19.18 7.68 4.84
C LEU A 52 -19.77 6.28 5.06
N ILE A 53 -19.48 5.63 6.20
CA ILE A 53 -19.86 4.25 6.46
C ILE A 53 -21.28 4.19 7.01
N SER A 54 -22.11 3.35 6.39
CA SER A 54 -23.47 3.04 6.87
C SER A 54 -23.42 2.29 8.20
N ILE A 55 -24.54 2.29 8.94
CA ILE A 55 -24.60 1.57 10.23
C ILE A 55 -24.46 0.06 10.00
N GLU A 56 -25.03 -0.43 8.90
CA GLU A 56 -25.05 -1.83 8.51
C GLU A 56 -23.65 -2.36 8.18
N ASP A 57 -22.79 -1.51 7.61
CA ASP A 57 -21.44 -1.89 7.19
C ASP A 57 -20.34 -1.50 8.19
N TYR A 58 -20.73 -0.90 9.32
CA TYR A 58 -19.81 -0.41 10.33
C TYR A 58 -18.90 -1.52 10.87
N GLU A 59 -19.44 -2.70 11.14
CA GLU A 59 -18.66 -3.83 11.66
C GLU A 59 -17.57 -4.25 10.67
N TYR A 60 -17.90 -4.40 9.39
CA TYR A 60 -16.93 -4.79 8.38
C TYR A 60 -15.89 -3.71 8.13
N PHE A 61 -16.30 -2.49 7.76
CA PHE A 61 -15.34 -1.47 7.35
C PHE A 61 -14.56 -0.90 8.53
N CYS A 62 -15.18 -0.65 9.68
CA CYS A 62 -14.46 -0.06 10.81
C CYS A 62 -13.66 -1.11 11.59
N GLU A 63 -14.30 -2.22 11.96
CA GLU A 63 -13.68 -3.19 12.88
C GLU A 63 -12.69 -4.12 12.17
N LYS A 64 -12.91 -4.46 10.89
CA LYS A 64 -11.92 -5.23 10.12
C LYS A 64 -10.97 -4.32 9.35
N ILE A 65 -11.47 -3.62 8.33
CA ILE A 65 -10.60 -2.92 7.38
C ILE A 65 -9.90 -1.73 8.02
N GLY A 66 -10.63 -0.94 8.82
CA GLY A 66 -10.07 0.20 9.55
C GLY A 66 -9.01 -0.21 10.56
N CYS A 67 -9.25 -1.28 11.34
CA CYS A 67 -8.26 -1.79 12.28
C CYS A 67 -7.01 -2.31 11.55
N MET A 68 -7.18 -3.10 10.48
CA MET A 68 -6.06 -3.57 9.66
C MET A 68 -5.25 -2.41 9.08
N THR A 69 -5.92 -1.38 8.56
CA THR A 69 -5.28 -0.19 8.00
C THR A 69 -4.39 0.50 9.04
N LEU A 70 -4.92 0.71 10.24
CA LEU A 70 -4.16 1.29 11.35
C LEU A 70 -2.97 0.42 11.74
N GLN A 71 -3.16 -0.89 11.84
CA GLN A 71 -2.06 -1.83 12.13
C GLN A 71 -0.95 -1.73 11.07
N LYS A 72 -1.29 -1.72 9.78
CA LYS A 72 -0.32 -1.56 8.70
C LYS A 72 0.43 -0.23 8.79
N ILE A 73 -0.27 0.88 9.02
CA ILE A 73 0.35 2.21 9.20
C ILE A 73 1.34 2.24 10.38
N PHE A 74 1.03 1.52 11.46
CA PHE A 74 1.87 1.50 12.65
C PHE A 74 3.09 0.60 12.53
N MET A 75 2.94 -0.52 11.81
CA MET A 75 4.03 -1.49 11.63
C MET A 75 4.98 -1.11 10.50
N ASP A 76 4.57 -0.22 9.59
CA ASP A 76 5.41 0.18 8.46
C ASP A 76 6.57 1.11 8.85
N GLU A 77 7.74 0.82 8.28
CA GLU A 77 8.97 1.59 8.47
C GLU A 77 8.95 2.91 7.67
N GLU A 78 8.25 2.95 6.52
CA GLU A 78 8.22 4.12 5.63
C GLU A 78 6.99 5.00 5.91
N ASP A 79 7.21 6.16 6.54
CA ASP A 79 6.18 7.16 6.86
C ASP A 79 5.26 7.48 5.66
N ASP A 80 5.84 7.61 4.47
CA ASP A 80 5.13 7.99 3.25
C ASP A 80 4.08 6.96 2.81
N LYS A 81 4.24 5.68 3.20
CA LYS A 81 3.28 4.62 2.86
C LYS A 81 1.97 4.71 3.64
N ALA A 82 1.94 5.46 4.75
CA ALA A 82 0.73 5.66 5.52
C ALA A 82 -0.41 6.24 4.66
N GLU A 83 -0.07 7.13 3.73
CA GLU A 83 -1.01 7.73 2.77
C GLU A 83 -1.69 6.67 1.90
N TYR A 84 -0.93 5.69 1.39
CA TYR A 84 -1.47 4.63 0.54
C TYR A 84 -2.38 3.68 1.30
N TYR A 85 -2.10 3.40 2.56
CA TYR A 85 -2.99 2.58 3.40
C TYR A 85 -4.33 3.28 3.66
N ILE A 86 -4.32 4.60 3.90
CA ILE A 86 -5.54 5.38 4.10
C ILE A 86 -6.35 5.45 2.82
N LEU A 87 -5.70 5.70 1.68
CA LEU A 87 -6.35 5.69 0.38
C LEU A 87 -6.97 4.32 0.09
N GLY A 88 -6.27 3.24 0.42
CA GLY A 88 -6.79 1.87 0.37
C GLY A 88 -8.07 1.69 1.17
N PHE A 89 -8.08 2.14 2.43
CA PHE A 89 -9.27 2.10 3.27
C PHE A 89 -10.41 2.95 2.72
N GLU A 90 -10.12 4.19 2.33
CA GLU A 90 -11.09 5.12 1.74
C GLU A 90 -11.75 4.50 0.49
N ASN A 91 -10.96 3.87 -0.38
CA ASN A 91 -11.45 3.22 -1.59
C ASN A 91 -12.25 1.95 -1.29
N CYS A 92 -11.91 1.19 -0.25
CA CYS A 92 -12.74 0.06 0.20
C CYS A 92 -14.13 0.53 0.59
N VAL A 93 -14.21 1.66 1.31
CA VAL A 93 -15.48 2.23 1.77
C VAL A 93 -16.28 2.80 0.58
N LYS A 94 -15.64 3.60 -0.28
CA LYS A 94 -16.31 4.25 -1.42
C LYS A 94 -16.83 3.27 -2.47
N GLU A 95 -16.06 2.23 -2.76
CA GLU A 95 -16.40 1.23 -3.79
C GLU A 95 -17.08 -0.01 -3.19
N GLU A 96 -17.43 0.04 -1.89
CA GLU A 96 -18.07 -1.04 -1.14
C GLU A 96 -17.35 -2.41 -1.30
N ILE A 97 -16.01 -2.41 -1.26
CA ILE A 97 -15.20 -3.62 -1.45
C ILE A 97 -15.30 -4.52 -0.20
N LYS A 98 -16.12 -5.57 -0.30
CA LYS A 98 -16.37 -6.53 0.79
C LYS A 98 -15.69 -7.89 0.62
N ASP A 99 -14.90 -8.05 -0.45
CA ASP A 99 -14.07 -9.24 -0.66
C ASP A 99 -12.81 -9.16 0.23
N GLU A 100 -12.85 -9.87 1.35
CA GLU A 100 -11.81 -9.84 2.38
C GLU A 100 -10.45 -10.33 1.86
N ASP A 101 -10.44 -11.43 1.10
CA ASP A 101 -9.22 -12.00 0.52
C ASP A 101 -8.57 -11.00 -0.44
N LYS A 102 -9.39 -10.33 -1.26
CA LYS A 102 -8.91 -9.26 -2.14
C LYS A 102 -8.31 -8.10 -1.35
N VAL A 103 -9.00 -7.61 -0.32
CA VAL A 103 -8.53 -6.44 0.45
C VAL A 103 -7.23 -6.78 1.19
N ILE A 104 -7.14 -7.94 1.83
CA ILE A 104 -5.92 -8.42 2.50
C ILE A 104 -4.76 -8.49 1.49
N THR A 105 -4.99 -9.11 0.33
CA THR A 105 -3.98 -9.21 -0.73
C THR A 105 -3.45 -7.84 -1.16
N LEU A 106 -4.32 -6.85 -1.32
CA LEU A 106 -3.93 -5.49 -1.71
C LEU A 106 -3.11 -4.80 -0.62
N PHE A 107 -3.50 -4.94 0.65
CA PHE A 107 -2.71 -4.41 1.77
C PHE A 107 -1.34 -5.08 1.89
N ASP A 108 -1.26 -6.40 1.69
CA ASP A 108 -0.01 -7.15 1.74
C ASP A 108 0.94 -6.76 0.61
N ILE A 109 0.42 -6.56 -0.61
CA ILE A 109 1.22 -6.02 -1.72
C ILE A 109 1.81 -4.66 -1.35
N ILE A 110 1.03 -3.74 -0.77
CA ILE A 110 1.56 -2.43 -0.35
C ILE A 110 2.60 -2.57 0.75
N SER A 111 2.40 -3.49 1.70
CA SER A 111 3.39 -3.79 2.74
C SER A 111 4.71 -4.28 2.17
N GLU A 112 4.66 -5.12 1.14
CA GLU A 112 5.86 -5.63 0.49
C GLU A 112 6.59 -4.57 -0.34
N LEU A 113 5.87 -3.62 -0.94
CA LEU A 113 6.46 -2.58 -1.77
C LEU A 113 7.16 -1.51 -0.92
N ARG A 114 8.37 -1.12 -1.35
CA ARG A 114 9.07 0.10 -0.89
C ARG A 114 8.57 1.29 -1.70
N MET A 115 8.78 2.51 -1.22
CA MET A 115 8.36 3.72 -1.95
C MET A 115 8.93 3.81 -3.37
N ILE A 116 10.16 3.32 -3.58
CA ILE A 116 10.76 3.28 -4.92
C ILE A 116 10.06 2.28 -5.84
N ASP A 117 9.60 1.14 -5.31
CA ASP A 117 8.86 0.14 -6.07
C ASP A 117 7.53 0.71 -6.55
N ILE A 118 6.82 1.45 -5.68
CA ILE A 118 5.57 2.13 -6.00
C ILE A 118 5.78 3.19 -7.10
N LYS A 119 6.85 3.99 -7.00
CA LYS A 119 7.21 4.98 -8.02
C LYS A 119 7.52 4.32 -9.36
N ARG A 120 8.29 3.24 -9.35
CA ARG A 120 8.63 2.46 -10.55
C ARG A 120 7.38 1.83 -11.17
N LEU A 121 6.52 1.23 -10.37
CA LEU A 121 5.25 0.62 -10.81
C LEU A 121 4.34 1.67 -11.47
N THR A 122 4.20 2.83 -10.85
CA THR A 122 3.40 3.95 -11.38
C THR A 122 3.97 4.45 -12.70
N PHE A 123 5.29 4.61 -12.79
CA PHE A 123 5.96 4.97 -14.04
C PHE A 123 5.69 3.95 -15.16
N LEU A 124 5.86 2.66 -14.89
CA LEU A 124 5.62 1.59 -15.86
C LEU A 124 4.16 1.56 -16.31
N TYR A 125 3.22 1.76 -15.38
CA TYR A 125 1.80 1.88 -15.69
C TYR A 125 1.50 3.05 -16.63
N ASP A 126 1.97 4.25 -16.31
CA ASP A 126 1.75 5.42 -17.16
C ASP A 126 2.43 5.29 -18.53
N TYR A 127 3.63 4.71 -18.58
CA TYR A 127 4.32 4.40 -19.81
C TYR A 127 3.49 3.43 -20.68
N SER A 128 2.91 2.38 -20.08
CA SER A 128 2.03 1.45 -20.79
C SER A 128 0.76 2.12 -21.35
N LYS A 129 0.34 3.25 -20.77
CA LYS A 129 -0.78 4.08 -21.24
C LYS A 129 -0.35 5.18 -22.22
N GLY A 130 0.93 5.21 -22.62
CA GLY A 130 1.48 6.21 -23.54
C GLY A 130 1.68 7.60 -22.92
N LYS A 131 1.61 7.74 -21.59
CA LYS A 131 1.90 9.00 -20.92
C LYS A 131 3.41 9.19 -20.78
N LYS A 132 3.90 10.39 -21.10
CA LYS A 132 5.31 10.75 -20.89
C LYS A 132 5.51 11.15 -19.43
N ARG A 133 6.14 10.28 -18.64
CA ARG A 133 6.71 10.61 -17.34
C ARG A 133 8.21 10.39 -17.38
N SER A 134 8.97 11.18 -16.64
CA SER A 134 10.38 10.90 -16.38
C SER A 134 10.48 10.09 -15.09
N PHE A 135 11.33 9.07 -15.11
CA PHE A 135 11.79 8.39 -13.91
C PHE A 135 13.31 8.55 -13.91
N GLU A 136 13.82 9.31 -12.95
CA GLU A 136 15.24 9.64 -12.88
C GLU A 136 16.03 8.38 -12.50
N ILE A 137 16.86 7.91 -13.43
CA ILE A 137 17.78 6.79 -13.20
C ILE A 137 19.20 7.36 -13.34
N THR A 138 19.96 7.33 -12.26
CA THR A 138 21.40 7.54 -12.31
C THR A 138 22.11 6.23 -12.68
N GLU A 139 23.32 6.26 -13.24
CA GLU A 139 24.06 5.04 -13.62
C GLU A 139 24.17 4.04 -12.43
N ASP A 140 24.41 4.56 -11.23
CA ASP A 140 24.52 3.79 -9.98
C ASP A 140 23.21 3.07 -9.58
N MET A 141 22.06 3.51 -10.13
CA MET A 141 20.75 2.92 -9.83
C MET A 141 20.37 1.77 -10.77
N THR A 142 21.14 1.50 -11.82
CA THR A 142 20.75 0.53 -12.87
C THR A 142 20.50 -0.87 -12.31
N HIS A 143 21.42 -1.39 -11.49
CA HIS A 143 21.25 -2.70 -10.84
C HIS A 143 20.09 -2.71 -9.84
N TYR A 144 19.86 -1.57 -9.18
CA TYR A 144 18.78 -1.42 -8.23
C TYR A 144 17.41 -1.42 -8.93
N ILE A 145 17.27 -0.73 -10.06
CA ILE A 145 16.04 -0.75 -10.87
C ILE A 145 15.75 -2.14 -11.42
N ARG A 146 16.79 -2.89 -11.83
CA ARG A 146 16.60 -4.28 -12.24
C ARG A 146 16.03 -5.13 -11.10
N TYR A 147 16.56 -4.98 -9.89
CA TYR A 147 16.03 -5.63 -8.69
C TYR A 147 14.57 -5.24 -8.40
N VAL A 148 14.23 -3.95 -8.54
CA VAL A 148 12.84 -3.48 -8.39
C VAL A 148 11.94 -4.16 -9.42
N ASP A 149 12.34 -4.19 -10.70
CA ASP A 149 11.54 -4.80 -11.75
C ASP A 149 11.36 -6.31 -11.53
N GLU A 150 12.40 -7.04 -11.09
CA GLU A 150 12.31 -8.46 -10.71
C GLU A 150 11.35 -8.69 -9.53
N LYS A 151 11.35 -7.78 -8.55
CA LYS A 151 10.43 -7.84 -7.42
C LYS A 151 8.99 -7.58 -7.87
N LEU A 152 8.75 -6.56 -8.69
CA LEU A 152 7.42 -6.27 -9.23
C LEU A 152 6.89 -7.43 -10.08
N GLU A 153 7.76 -8.11 -10.82
CA GLU A 153 7.41 -9.30 -11.60
C GLU A 153 7.06 -10.50 -10.70
N ARG A 154 7.85 -10.75 -9.64
CA ARG A 154 7.55 -11.81 -8.65
C ARG A 154 6.21 -11.59 -7.95
N LEU A 155 5.84 -10.33 -7.70
CA LEU A 155 4.54 -9.96 -7.16
C LEU A 155 3.39 -10.05 -8.18
N GLY A 156 3.68 -10.42 -9.43
CA GLY A 156 2.69 -10.52 -10.50
C GLY A 156 2.16 -9.15 -10.96
N LEU A 157 2.84 -8.06 -10.63
CA LEU A 157 2.42 -6.69 -10.98
C LEU A 157 2.83 -6.33 -12.42
N ILE A 158 3.99 -6.82 -12.84
CA ILE A 158 4.47 -6.66 -14.22
C ILE A 158 4.90 -8.01 -14.78
N LYS A 159 5.08 -8.07 -16.09
CA LYS A 159 5.68 -9.21 -16.80
C LYS A 159 6.68 -8.69 -17.81
N LYS A 160 7.88 -9.27 -17.85
CA LYS A 160 8.84 -9.01 -18.92
C LYS A 160 8.56 -9.94 -20.09
N GLU A 161 8.36 -9.37 -21.26
CA GLU A 161 8.28 -10.09 -22.54
C GLU A 161 9.60 -9.87 -23.28
N ILE A 162 10.34 -10.97 -23.52
CA ILE A 162 11.49 -10.95 -24.42
C ILE A 162 10.95 -10.79 -25.83
N ILE A 163 11.28 -9.69 -26.49
CA ILE A 163 11.06 -9.57 -27.93
C ILE A 163 12.33 -10.05 -28.61
N GLU A 164 12.29 -11.25 -29.19
CA GLU A 164 13.35 -11.70 -30.09
C GLU A 164 13.31 -10.83 -31.36
N CYS A 165 14.16 -9.82 -31.40
CA CYS A 165 14.37 -9.01 -32.60
C CYS A 165 15.29 -9.76 -33.56
N ILE A 166 14.72 -10.35 -34.61
CA ILE A 166 15.44 -11.19 -35.60
C ILE A 166 16.56 -10.43 -36.36
N GLU A 167 16.66 -9.09 -36.27
CA GLU A 167 17.59 -8.30 -37.09
C GLU A 167 18.62 -7.43 -36.34
N MET A 168 18.62 -7.39 -35.00
CA MET A 168 19.68 -6.69 -34.25
C MET A 168 19.92 -7.42 -32.93
N ASP A 169 21.18 -7.77 -32.66
CA ASP A 169 21.72 -8.57 -31.55
C ASP A 169 21.57 -7.85 -30.17
N THR A 170 20.38 -7.33 -29.90
CA THR A 170 20.00 -6.62 -28.68
C THR A 170 18.60 -7.06 -28.28
N ASP A 171 18.52 -7.89 -27.24
CA ASP A 171 17.27 -8.20 -26.57
C ASP A 171 16.69 -6.92 -25.96
N LEU A 172 15.52 -6.52 -26.44
CA LEU A 172 14.75 -5.41 -25.87
C LEU A 172 13.65 -6.00 -24.99
N ASP A 173 13.82 -5.86 -23.67
CA ASP A 173 12.80 -6.24 -22.70
C ASP A 173 11.59 -5.31 -22.82
N LYS A 174 10.45 -5.86 -23.27
CA LYS A 174 9.17 -5.16 -23.20
C LYS A 174 8.51 -5.46 -21.87
N VAL A 175 8.11 -4.44 -21.13
CA VAL A 175 7.38 -4.61 -19.87
C VAL A 175 5.88 -4.49 -20.11
N VAL A 176 5.13 -5.50 -19.69
CA VAL A 176 3.66 -5.53 -19.71
C VAL A 176 3.15 -5.37 -18.28
N VAL A 177 2.16 -4.50 -18.12
CA VAL A 177 1.53 -4.26 -16.81
C VAL A 177 0.32 -5.17 -16.65
N MET A 178 0.28 -5.91 -15.54
CA MET A 178 -0.73 -6.92 -15.27
C MET A 178 -2.05 -6.30 -14.77
N SER A 179 -3.16 -7.05 -14.81
CA SER A 179 -4.47 -6.59 -14.35
C SER A 179 -4.47 -6.20 -12.87
N ILE A 180 -3.81 -7.01 -12.03
CA ILE A 180 -3.68 -6.75 -10.58
C ILE A 180 -2.99 -5.41 -10.28
N THR A 181 -2.11 -4.93 -11.16
CA THR A 181 -1.50 -3.60 -11.00
C THR A 181 -2.52 -2.48 -11.09
N GLN A 182 -3.54 -2.62 -11.94
CA GLN A 182 -4.61 -1.62 -12.00
C GLN A 182 -5.39 -1.59 -10.69
N ASP A 183 -5.67 -2.76 -10.11
CA ASP A 183 -6.37 -2.87 -8.82
C ASP A 183 -5.53 -2.25 -7.69
N VAL A 184 -4.23 -2.55 -7.64
CA VAL A 184 -3.29 -1.97 -6.66
C VAL A 184 -3.19 -0.45 -6.82
N LEU A 185 -3.05 0.07 -8.05
CA LEU A 185 -2.95 1.51 -8.29
C LEU A 185 -4.27 2.24 -8.00
N LYS A 186 -5.42 1.65 -8.34
CA LYS A 186 -6.73 2.18 -7.94
C LYS A 186 -6.87 2.22 -6.43
N PHE A 187 -6.50 1.13 -5.76
CA PHE A 187 -6.52 1.03 -4.30
C PHE A 187 -5.67 2.12 -3.65
N MET A 188 -4.50 2.43 -4.22
CA MET A 188 -3.62 3.53 -3.80
C MET A 188 -4.06 4.93 -4.30
N GLY A 189 -5.20 5.08 -4.99
CA GLY A 189 -5.71 6.37 -5.45
C GLY A 189 -4.97 7.00 -6.64
N HIS A 190 -4.26 6.20 -7.44
CA HIS A 190 -3.47 6.68 -8.59
C HIS A 190 -4.21 6.66 -9.94
N VAL A 191 -5.39 6.05 -10.04
CA VAL A 191 -6.14 5.83 -11.30
C VAL A 191 -7.61 6.12 -11.10
#